data_AF-U1MWT1-F1
#
_entry.id   AF-U1MWT1-F1
#
_cell.length_a   1.000
_cell.length_b   1.000
_cell.length_c   1.000
_cell.angle_alpha   90.00
_cell.angle_beta   90.00
_cell.angle_gamma   90.00
#
_symmetry.space_group_name_H-M   'P 1'
#
loop_
_entity.id
_entity.type
_entity.pdbx_description
1 polymer ?
#
loop_
_entity_poly.entity_id
_entity_poly.type
_entity_poly.pdbx_seq_one_letter_code
_entity_poly.pdbx_strand_id
1 'polypeptide(L)'
;MGSRSKSNNKNDQSLLDTLTDWYHIPVLLLIVGVMFAIRAQTYSNFIRDGEVFFSGNDAWYHLREVTYITKHWPSPIPFDAWTGFPYGQWVGQFGTLYDQIIATIALL
;
A
#
# COMPACT_ATOMS: atom_id res chain seq x y z
N MET A 1 32.61 -12.54 -53.22
CA MET A 1 31.94 -13.37 -52.20
C MET A 1 31.31 -12.44 -51.17
N GLY A 2 30.06 -12.05 -51.39
CA GLY A 2 29.29 -11.25 -50.45
C GLY A 2 28.22 -12.12 -49.80
N SER A 3 28.27 -12.26 -48.49
CA SER A 3 27.11 -12.53 -47.65
C SER A 3 27.55 -12.49 -46.19
N ARG A 4 27.28 -11.39 -45.49
CA ARG A 4 27.07 -11.34 -44.04
C ARG A 4 26.65 -9.93 -43.62
N SER A 5 25.69 -9.88 -42.70
CA SER A 5 25.24 -8.68 -41.95
C SER A 5 24.23 -7.74 -42.62
N LYS A 6 23.03 -8.25 -42.95
CA LYS A 6 21.80 -7.42 -43.05
C LYS A 6 20.72 -7.82 -42.04
N SER A 7 20.85 -8.99 -41.41
CA SER A 7 19.87 -9.53 -40.46
C SER A 7 20.03 -8.97 -39.04
N ASN A 8 21.25 -8.63 -38.61
CA ASN A 8 21.50 -8.14 -37.24
C ASN A 8 20.92 -6.74 -37.04
N ASN A 9 21.18 -5.84 -38.00
CA ASN A 9 20.84 -4.42 -37.88
C ASN A 9 19.33 -4.14 -37.74
N LYS A 10 18.46 -4.93 -38.39
CA LYS A 10 17.00 -4.79 -38.27
C LYS A 10 16.47 -5.26 -36.92
N ASN A 11 17.03 -6.36 -36.41
CA ASN A 11 16.64 -6.89 -35.10
C ASN A 11 17.17 -5.99 -33.99
N ASP A 12 18.39 -5.48 -34.13
CA ASP A 12 19.00 -4.55 -33.19
C ASP A 12 18.18 -3.23 -33.14
N GLN A 13 17.77 -2.67 -34.28
CA GLN A 13 16.88 -1.50 -34.31
C GLN A 13 15.51 -1.80 -33.69
N SER A 14 14.89 -2.94 -34.03
CA SER A 14 13.60 -3.32 -33.46
C SER A 14 13.64 -3.54 -31.94
N LEU A 15 14.75 -4.08 -31.41
CA LEU A 15 14.96 -4.25 -29.97
C LEU A 15 15.18 -2.90 -29.28
N LEU A 16 15.96 -2.00 -29.89
CA LEU A 16 16.19 -0.65 -29.38
C LEU A 16 14.91 0.18 -29.38
N ASP A 17 14.07 0.09 -30.41
CA ASP A 17 12.78 0.78 -30.48
C ASP A 17 11.82 0.25 -29.40
N THR A 18 11.72 -1.08 -29.26
CA THR A 18 10.87 -1.70 -28.22
C THR A 18 11.32 -1.31 -26.81
N LEU A 19 12.64 -1.28 -26.57
CA LEU A 19 13.20 -0.83 -25.30
C LEU A 19 12.92 0.66 -25.06
N THR A 20 13.07 1.50 -26.07
CA THR A 20 12.81 2.95 -25.99
C THR A 20 11.34 3.25 -25.72
N ASP A 21 10.43 2.45 -26.25
CA ASP A 21 9.00 2.63 -26.03
C ASP A 21 8.57 2.13 -24.64
N TRP A 22 9.15 1.03 -24.15
CA TRP A 22 8.66 0.33 -22.94
C TRP A 22 9.53 0.50 -21.70
N TYR A 23 10.72 1.14 -21.76
CA TYR A 23 11.64 1.24 -20.61
C TYR A 23 10.98 1.83 -19.35
N HIS A 24 10.00 2.71 -19.51
CA HIS A 24 9.34 3.38 -18.40
C HIS A 24 8.62 2.39 -17.48
N ILE A 25 8.08 1.27 -17.98
CA ILE A 25 7.38 0.27 -17.17
C ILE A 25 8.32 -0.45 -16.18
N PRO A 26 9.41 -1.11 -16.61
CA PRO A 26 10.34 -1.74 -15.69
C PRO A 26 11.05 -0.72 -14.80
N VAL A 27 11.31 0.51 -15.29
CA VAL A 27 11.85 1.59 -14.45
C VAL A 27 10.87 1.99 -13.35
N LEU A 28 9.59 2.20 -13.66
CA LEU A 28 8.57 2.52 -12.66
C LEU A 28 8.39 1.37 -11.67
N LEU A 29 8.38 0.12 -12.14
CA LEU A 29 8.31 -1.06 -11.27
C LEU A 29 9.51 -1.10 -10.32
N LEU A 30 10.71 -0.85 -10.83
CA LEU A 30 11.93 -0.78 -10.01
C LEU A 30 11.84 0.36 -8.98
N ILE A 31 11.34 1.54 -9.35
CA ILE A 31 11.13 2.65 -8.43
C ILE A 31 10.15 2.27 -7.32
N VAL A 32 8.97 1.74 -7.67
CA VAL A 32 7.96 1.31 -6.69
C VAL A 32 8.51 0.20 -5.80
N GLY A 33 9.24 -0.76 -6.37
CA GLY A 33 9.89 -1.84 -5.64
C GLY A 33 10.93 -1.32 -4.65
N VAL A 34 11.75 -0.34 -5.03
CA VAL A 34 12.72 0.31 -4.14
C VAL A 34 12.01 1.09 -3.03
N MET A 35 10.97 1.86 -3.37
CA MET A 35 10.16 2.59 -2.36
C MET A 35 9.54 1.63 -1.33
N PHE A 36 8.99 0.51 -1.80
CA PHE A 36 8.47 -0.54 -0.95
C PHE A 36 9.57 -1.16 -0.09
N ALA A 37 10.71 -1.53 -0.69
CA ALA A 37 11.84 -2.12 0.03
C ALA A 37 12.36 -1.22 1.15
N ILE A 38 12.48 0.09 0.89
CA ILE A 38 12.88 1.07 1.92
C ILE A 38 11.86 1.10 3.07
N ARG A 39 10.56 1.12 2.77
CA ARG A 39 9.52 1.11 3.81
C ARG A 39 9.42 -0.22 4.57
N ALA A 40 9.67 -1.33 3.91
CA ALA A 40 9.60 -2.66 4.52
C ALA A 40 10.74 -2.93 5.52
N GLN A 41 11.85 -2.18 5.46
CA GLN A 41 12.99 -2.35 6.39
C GLN A 41 12.59 -2.20 7.87
N THR A 42 11.59 -1.37 8.17
CA THR A 42 11.13 -1.13 9.54
C THR A 42 10.07 -2.13 10.02
N TYR A 43 9.70 -3.12 9.21
CA TYR A 43 8.64 -4.09 9.52
C TYR A 43 8.87 -4.82 10.85
N SER A 44 10.11 -5.21 11.14
CA SER A 44 10.47 -5.90 12.40
C SER A 44 10.20 -5.05 13.64
N ASN A 45 10.14 -3.72 13.53
CA ASN A 45 9.83 -2.85 14.67
C ASN A 45 8.36 -2.95 15.10
N PHE A 46 7.49 -3.45 14.23
CA PHE A 46 6.06 -3.64 14.50
C PHE A 46 5.73 -5.06 14.95
N ILE A 47 6.73 -5.91 15.16
CA ILE A 47 6.53 -7.27 15.67
C ILE A 47 7.31 -7.40 16.96
N ARG A 48 6.58 -7.69 18.04
CA ARG A 48 7.17 -7.95 19.36
C ARG A 48 6.64 -9.26 19.87
N ASP A 49 7.56 -10.20 20.15
CA ASP A 49 7.22 -11.52 20.69
C ASP A 49 6.17 -12.31 19.87
N GLY A 50 6.15 -12.10 18.55
CA GLY A 50 5.21 -12.74 17.63
C GLY A 50 3.87 -12.01 17.45
N GLU A 51 3.65 -10.92 18.18
CA GLU A 51 2.45 -10.10 18.09
C GLU A 51 2.70 -8.81 17.30
N VAL A 52 1.66 -8.32 16.62
CA VAL A 52 1.71 -7.04 15.90
C VAL A 52 1.55 -5.91 16.90
N PHE A 53 2.55 -5.05 16.97
CA PHE A 53 2.61 -3.90 17.86
C PHE A 53 2.68 -2.60 17.05
N PHE A 54 1.55 -1.91 16.93
CA PHE A 54 1.48 -0.66 16.18
C PHE A 54 2.25 0.47 16.88
N SER A 55 2.90 1.33 16.08
CA SER A 55 3.62 2.49 16.60
C SER A 55 2.71 3.70 16.77
N GLY A 56 2.92 4.47 17.84
CA GLY A 56 2.14 5.68 18.11
C GLY A 56 0.71 5.38 18.55
N ASN A 57 -0.12 6.41 18.71
CA ASN A 57 -1.48 6.28 19.23
C ASN A 57 -2.51 6.09 18.11
N ASP A 58 -2.38 6.84 17.01
CA ASP A 58 -3.39 6.91 15.95
C ASP A 58 -3.60 5.56 15.26
N ALA A 59 -2.54 4.78 15.09
CA ALA A 59 -2.62 3.46 14.45
C ALA A 59 -3.50 2.48 15.24
N TRP A 60 -3.52 2.58 16.58
CA TRP A 60 -4.43 1.78 17.41
C TRP A 60 -5.88 2.20 17.24
N TYR A 61 -6.15 3.49 17.04
CA TYR A 61 -7.50 3.96 16.76
C TYR A 61 -7.97 3.52 15.37
N HIS A 62 -7.11 3.59 14.35
CA HIS A 62 -7.40 3.02 13.02
C HIS A 62 -7.72 1.52 13.09
N LEU A 63 -6.97 0.72 13.86
CA LEU A 63 -7.29 -0.69 14.07
C LEU A 63 -8.69 -0.86 14.66
N ARG A 64 -9.05 -0.06 15.67
CA ARG A 64 -10.38 -0.11 16.30
C ARG A 64 -11.48 0.25 15.30
N GLU A 65 -11.24 1.28 14.50
CA GLU A 65 -12.15 1.77 13.47
C GLU A 65 -12.37 0.73 12.37
N VAL A 66 -11.30 0.18 11.81
CA VAL A 66 -11.34 -0.92 10.85
C VAL A 66 -12.09 -2.11 11.42
N THR A 67 -11.78 -2.51 12.66
CA THR A 67 -12.46 -3.63 13.33
C THR A 67 -13.96 -3.37 13.48
N TYR A 68 -14.35 -2.12 13.76
CA TYR A 68 -15.75 -1.74 13.83
C TYR A 68 -16.43 -1.78 12.45
N ILE A 69 -15.80 -1.20 11.42
CA ILE A 69 -16.31 -1.18 10.05
C ILE A 69 -16.48 -2.60 9.52
N THR A 70 -15.51 -3.50 9.75
CA THR A 70 -15.63 -4.92 9.35
C THR A 70 -16.88 -5.58 9.95
N LYS A 71 -17.26 -5.22 11.18
CA LYS A 71 -18.45 -5.76 11.86
C LYS A 71 -19.76 -5.07 11.46
N HIS A 72 -19.69 -3.85 10.94
CA HIS A 72 -20.86 -3.01 10.65
C HIS A 72 -20.81 -2.43 9.23
N TRP A 73 -20.20 -3.18 8.30
CA TRP A 73 -19.88 -2.71 6.96
C TRP A 73 -21.11 -2.11 6.26
N PRO A 74 -21.02 -0.91 5.64
CA PRO A 74 -19.83 -0.07 5.45
C PRO A 74 -19.70 1.10 6.46
N SER A 75 -20.40 1.07 7.60
CA SER A 75 -20.47 2.25 8.48
C SER A 75 -19.24 2.38 9.39
N PRO A 76 -18.56 3.54 9.42
CA PRO A 76 -17.60 3.88 10.47
C PRO A 76 -18.30 4.21 11.79
N ILE A 77 -17.52 4.38 12.86
CA ILE A 77 -18.00 4.87 14.15
C ILE A 77 -18.33 6.36 13.98
N PRO A 78 -19.59 6.79 14.13
CA PRO A 78 -19.93 8.21 14.03
C PRO A 78 -19.59 8.97 15.32
N PHE A 79 -19.86 8.35 16.47
CA PHE A 79 -19.64 8.90 17.80
C PHE A 79 -19.04 7.84 18.72
N ASP A 80 -18.07 8.24 19.50
CA ASP A 80 -17.27 7.37 20.34
C ASP A 80 -17.40 7.78 21.81
N ALA A 81 -18.21 7.05 22.56
CA ALA A 81 -18.38 7.25 24.00
C ALA A 81 -17.21 6.70 24.82
N TRP A 82 -16.27 5.96 24.21
CA TRP A 82 -15.13 5.35 24.89
C TRP A 82 -13.89 6.27 24.89
N THR A 83 -13.97 7.42 24.21
CA THR A 83 -12.97 8.49 24.27
C THR A 83 -13.58 9.80 24.76
N GLY A 84 -12.76 10.73 25.27
CA GLY A 84 -13.25 12.02 25.77
C GLY A 84 -14.25 11.91 26.93
N PHE A 85 -14.04 10.97 27.85
CA PHE A 85 -14.87 10.79 29.04
C PHE A 85 -14.98 12.10 29.85
N PRO A 86 -16.16 12.42 30.43
CA PRO A 86 -17.41 11.66 30.45
C PRO A 86 -18.35 11.90 29.26
N TYR A 87 -17.96 12.73 28.30
CA TYR A 87 -18.88 13.23 27.29
C TYR A 87 -18.90 12.41 26.01
N GLY A 88 -17.82 11.70 25.68
CA GLY A 88 -17.64 11.10 24.36
C GLY A 88 -17.06 12.10 23.35
N GLN A 89 -16.77 11.64 22.14
CA GLN A 89 -16.31 12.47 21.02
C GLN A 89 -16.95 12.07 19.70
N TRP A 90 -17.27 13.07 18.86
CA TRP A 90 -17.61 12.82 17.46
C TRP A 90 -16.34 12.50 16.69
N VAL A 91 -16.36 11.41 15.93
CA VAL A 91 -15.19 10.94 15.20
C VAL A 91 -15.01 11.81 13.96
N GLY A 92 -13.87 12.51 13.88
CA GLY A 92 -13.57 13.43 12.78
C GLY A 92 -12.54 12.88 11.79
N GLN A 93 -11.32 12.63 12.27
CA GLN A 93 -10.18 12.26 11.42
C GLN A 93 -10.05 10.76 11.13
N PHE A 94 -10.95 9.93 11.67
CA PHE A 94 -10.96 8.47 11.52
C PHE A 94 -12.26 8.02 10.83
N GLY A 95 -12.30 6.77 10.38
CA GLY A 95 -13.41 6.24 9.59
C GLY A 95 -13.33 6.68 8.13
N THR A 96 -12.11 7.02 7.70
CA THR A 96 -11.80 7.61 6.40
C THR A 96 -11.79 6.56 5.30
N LEU A 97 -11.52 6.98 4.06
CA LEU A 97 -11.33 6.04 2.94
C LEU A 97 -10.23 5.01 3.22
N TYR A 98 -9.18 5.38 3.97
CA TYR A 98 -8.16 4.41 4.39
C TYR A 98 -8.78 3.27 5.20
N ASP A 99 -9.55 3.60 6.25
CA ASP A 99 -10.17 2.61 7.12
C ASP A 99 -11.16 1.72 6.36
N GLN A 100 -11.91 2.30 5.42
CA GLN A 100 -12.84 1.59 4.55
C GLN A 100 -12.12 0.59 3.63
N ILE A 101 -11.02 1.00 3.00
CA ILE A 101 -10.24 0.11 2.12
C ILE A 101 -9.67 -1.06 2.93
N ILE A 102 -9.06 -0.79 4.08
CA ILE A 102 -8.48 -1.85 4.92
C ILE A 102 -9.57 -2.80 5.43
N ALA A 103 -10.72 -2.27 5.87
CA ALA A 103 -11.85 -3.10 6.30
C ALA A 103 -12.43 -3.93 5.16
N THR A 104 -12.49 -3.40 3.93
CA THR A 104 -12.90 -4.16 2.74
C THR A 104 -11.95 -5.31 2.48
N ILE A 105 -10.64 -5.04 2.50
CA ILE A 105 -9.61 -6.07 2.28
C ILE A 105 -9.69 -7.15 3.35
N ALA A 106 -9.97 -6.78 4.61
CA ALA A 106 -10.12 -7.73 5.70
C ALA A 106 -11.38 -8.63 5.60
N LEU A 107 -12.37 -8.25 4.77
CA LEU A 107 -13.58 -9.04 4.53
C LEU A 107 -13.47 -10.01 3.34
N LEU A 108 -12.43 -9.87 2.51
CA LEU A 108 -12.16 -10.73 1.35
C LEU A 108 -11.32 -11.95 1.75
#